data_AF-A0AAQ4ETL6-F1
#
_entry.id   AF-A0AAQ4ETL6-F1
#
_cell.length_a   1.000
_cell.length_b   1.000
_cell.length_c   1.000
_cell.angle_alpha   90.00
_cell.angle_beta   90.00
_cell.angle_gamma   90.00
#
_symmetry.space_group_name_H-M   'P 1'
#
loop_
_entity.id
_entity.type
_entity.pdbx_description
1 polymer ?
#
loop_
_entity_poly.entity_id
_entity_poly.type
_entity_poly.pdbx_seq_one_letter_code
_entity_poly.pdbx_strand_id
1 'polypeptide(L)'
;FPAPLALRPDPSRKTSWPATPDCPQEVDLGLNAHLLIDPSLQPLSPIASCAESMRIFEDHRCLAQWYFKLQSEICLLNQRSKELDKELELPICEPQRTYYDEAEQLEQETEQLKLLRESLKQQLQLLKKQQHPAHNQHGSQPGSQPGSQPGSGSGNEDWVMVSMPR
;
A
#
# COMPACT_ATOMS: atom_id res chain seq x y z
N PHE A 1 45.05 8.74 50.29
CA PHE A 1 44.42 9.19 49.04
C PHE A 1 44.06 7.96 48.21
N PRO A 2 42.79 7.54 48.13
CA PRO A 2 42.42 6.42 47.25
C PRO A 2 42.30 6.91 45.79
N ALA A 3 42.70 6.05 44.86
CA ALA A 3 42.67 6.28 43.41
C ALA A 3 41.24 6.42 42.87
N PRO A 4 41.02 7.15 41.76
CA PRO A 4 39.69 7.29 41.18
C PRO A 4 39.27 5.96 40.53
N LEU A 5 38.08 5.49 40.89
CA LEU A 5 37.42 4.34 40.31
C LEU A 5 37.26 4.56 38.81
N ALA A 6 37.89 3.70 38.00
CA ALA A 6 37.64 3.63 36.57
C ALA A 6 36.14 3.31 36.36
N LEU A 7 35.41 4.31 35.88
CA LEU A 7 34.00 4.19 35.51
C LEU A 7 33.89 3.12 34.42
N ARG A 8 33.31 1.97 34.79
CA ARG A 8 33.08 0.87 33.86
C ARG A 8 32.18 1.36 32.72
N PRO A 9 32.52 1.09 31.44
CA PRO A 9 31.68 1.54 30.33
C PRO A 9 30.32 0.83 30.38
N ASP A 10 29.25 1.63 30.30
CA ASP A 10 27.86 1.19 30.22
C ASP A 10 27.66 0.34 28.95
N PRO A 11 27.12 -0.89 29.04
CA PRO A 11 26.87 -1.75 27.88
C PRO A 11 25.81 -1.19 26.91
N SER A 12 25.14 -0.08 27.24
CA SER A 12 24.08 0.52 26.42
C SER A 12 24.57 1.58 25.42
N ARG A 13 25.87 1.94 25.42
CA ARG A 13 26.39 2.84 24.37
C ARG A 13 26.55 2.09 23.06
N LYS A 14 25.51 2.16 22.23
CA LYS A 14 25.65 2.17 20.77
C LYS A 14 26.47 3.41 20.37
N THR A 15 27.76 3.43 20.66
CA THR A 15 28.67 4.50 20.24
C THR A 15 29.98 3.89 19.78
N SER A 16 29.90 2.89 18.90
CA SER A 16 30.91 2.77 17.86
C SER A 16 30.27 3.40 16.63
N TRP A 17 30.77 4.56 16.21
CA TRP A 17 30.55 4.99 14.83
C TRP A 17 30.86 3.78 13.95
N PRO A 18 30.00 3.40 12.98
CA PRO A 18 30.40 2.41 12.01
C PRO A 18 31.73 2.89 11.43
N ALA A 19 32.71 2.00 11.37
CA ALA A 19 33.96 2.29 10.65
C ALA A 19 33.58 2.94 9.33
N THR A 20 34.31 4.00 8.92
CA THR A 20 34.13 4.60 7.60
C THR A 20 34.01 3.45 6.60
N PRO A 21 32.84 3.28 5.95
CA PRO A 21 32.63 2.19 5.02
C PRO A 21 33.81 2.16 4.06
N ASP A 22 34.35 0.98 3.82
CA ASP A 22 35.42 0.81 2.86
C ASP A 22 34.98 1.45 1.55
N CYS A 23 35.80 2.35 1.00
CA CYS A 23 35.47 3.03 -0.25
C CYS A 23 35.32 1.94 -1.32
N PRO A 24 34.12 1.69 -1.85
CA PRO A 24 33.94 0.65 -2.85
C PRO A 24 34.81 1.02 -4.05
N GLN A 25 35.63 0.09 -4.51
CA GLN A 25 36.59 0.29 -5.60
C GLN A 25 35.94 0.57 -6.97
N GLU A 26 34.60 0.65 -7.03
CA GLU A 26 33.80 0.75 -8.25
C GLU A 26 33.06 2.08 -8.45
N VAL A 27 33.24 3.06 -7.57
CA VAL A 27 32.56 4.36 -7.74
C VAL A 27 33.40 5.28 -8.63
N ASP A 28 33.34 5.04 -9.95
CA ASP A 28 33.81 6.02 -10.94
C ASP A 28 32.61 6.84 -11.44
N LEU A 29 32.47 8.04 -10.89
CA LEU A 29 31.45 9.01 -11.31
C LEU A 29 31.85 9.74 -12.60
N GLY A 30 33.01 9.43 -13.20
CA GLY A 30 33.56 10.14 -14.35
C GLY A 30 33.89 11.61 -14.06
N LEU A 31 33.87 11.97 -12.77
CA LEU A 31 34.00 13.33 -12.26
C LEU A 31 35.38 13.51 -11.63
N ASN A 32 35.99 14.67 -11.86
CA ASN A 32 37.15 15.11 -11.09
C ASN A 32 36.70 15.60 -9.70
N ALA A 33 36.07 14.72 -8.92
CA ALA A 33 35.46 15.01 -7.62
C ALA A 33 36.43 15.68 -6.64
N HIS A 34 37.70 15.28 -6.65
CA HIS A 34 38.77 15.87 -5.85
C HIS A 34 39.02 17.37 -6.13
N LEU A 35 38.50 17.95 -7.21
CA LEU A 35 38.56 19.39 -7.50
C LEU A 35 37.30 20.14 -7.02
N LEU A 36 36.23 19.42 -6.69
CA LEU A 36 34.95 19.98 -6.26
C LEU A 36 34.85 20.10 -4.73
N ILE A 37 35.70 19.38 -3.99
CA ILE A 37 35.82 19.52 -2.54
C ILE A 37 36.50 20.85 -2.16
N ASP A 38 36.33 21.25 -0.90
CA ASP A 38 36.97 22.44 -0.32
C ASP A 38 38.46 22.49 -0.68
N PRO A 39 39.00 23.63 -1.16
CA PRO A 39 40.41 23.78 -1.50
C PRO A 39 41.39 23.29 -0.43
N SER A 40 41.04 23.41 0.85
CA SER A 40 41.87 22.95 1.98
C SER A 40 41.93 21.42 2.13
N LEU A 41 40.99 20.70 1.52
CA LEU A 41 40.87 19.24 1.54
C LEU A 41 41.32 18.60 0.22
N GLN A 42 41.68 19.39 -0.79
CA GLN A 42 42.14 18.88 -2.08
C GLN A 42 43.48 18.15 -1.93
N PRO A 43 43.69 17.04 -2.65
CA PRO A 43 44.93 16.30 -2.57
C PRO A 43 46.08 17.14 -3.14
N LEU A 44 47.25 17.04 -2.49
CA LEU A 44 48.49 17.61 -3.01
C LEU A 44 48.84 16.96 -4.35
N SER A 45 49.49 17.73 -5.23
CA SER A 45 49.96 17.19 -6.51
C SER A 45 50.93 16.03 -6.29
N PRO A 46 50.75 14.90 -6.99
CA PRO A 46 51.59 13.74 -6.76
C PRO A 46 53.01 13.94 -7.30
N ILE A 47 53.98 13.33 -6.63
CA ILE A 47 55.38 13.31 -7.06
C ILE A 47 55.61 12.08 -7.94
N ALA A 48 55.86 12.28 -9.24
CA ALA A 48 55.96 11.19 -10.23
C ALA A 48 57.05 10.15 -9.94
N SER A 49 58.12 10.51 -9.23
CA SER A 49 59.20 9.60 -8.84
C SER A 49 58.90 8.80 -7.57
N CYS A 50 57.79 9.09 -6.87
CA CYS A 50 57.42 8.46 -5.61
C CYS A 50 56.12 7.66 -5.78
N ALA A 51 56.25 6.32 -5.77
CA ALA A 51 55.11 5.42 -5.92
C ALA A 51 54.06 5.60 -4.81
N GLU A 52 54.50 5.89 -3.58
CA GLU A 52 53.59 6.13 -2.45
C GLU A 52 52.78 7.42 -2.63
N SER A 53 53.42 8.49 -3.12
CA SER A 53 52.74 9.76 -3.40
C SER A 53 51.66 9.61 -4.47
N MET A 54 51.93 8.83 -5.52
CA MET A 54 50.96 8.50 -6.57
C MET A 54 49.76 7.74 -5.99
N ARG A 55 50.02 6.69 -5.19
CA ARG A 55 48.96 5.89 -4.57
C ARG A 55 48.06 6.73 -3.67
N ILE A 56 48.65 7.54 -2.78
CA ILE A 56 47.88 8.41 -1.87
C ILE A 56 46.98 9.36 -2.68
N PHE A 57 47.51 9.96 -3.74
CA PHE A 57 46.71 10.84 -4.61
C PHE A 57 45.51 10.11 -5.24
N GLU A 58 45.72 8.89 -5.74
CA GLU A 58 44.66 8.04 -6.30
C GLU A 58 43.61 7.67 -5.25
N ASP A 59 44.03 7.27 -4.05
CA ASP A 59 43.13 6.95 -2.93
C ASP A 59 42.26 8.16 -2.57
N HIS A 60 42.84 9.36 -2.51
CA HIS A 60 42.10 10.60 -2.28
C HIS A 60 41.08 10.89 -3.38
N ARG A 61 41.41 10.60 -4.66
CA ARG A 61 40.44 10.75 -5.76
C ARG A 61 39.27 9.81 -5.60
N CYS A 62 39.50 8.55 -5.23
CA CYS A 62 38.43 7.59 -4.97
C CYS A 62 37.55 8.03 -3.79
N LEU A 63 38.16 8.46 -2.68
CA LEU A 63 37.44 8.91 -1.50
C LEU A 63 36.57 10.14 -1.79
N ALA A 64 37.07 11.09 -2.58
CA ALA A 64 36.29 12.27 -2.98
C ALA A 64 35.04 11.87 -3.79
N GLN A 65 35.16 10.92 -4.71
CA GLN A 65 34.01 10.42 -5.47
C GLN A 65 32.98 9.75 -4.56
N TRP A 66 33.44 8.90 -3.64
CA TRP A 66 32.58 8.24 -2.68
C TRP A 66 31.86 9.24 -1.76
N TYR A 67 32.56 10.30 -1.31
CA TYR A 67 31.96 11.39 -0.52
C TYR A 67 30.77 12.03 -1.25
N PHE A 68 30.91 12.39 -2.53
CA PHE A 68 29.81 13.01 -3.28
C PHE A 68 28.65 12.04 -3.53
N LYS A 69 28.94 10.76 -3.75
CA LYS A 69 27.89 9.72 -3.85
C LYS A 69 27.08 9.67 -2.56
N LEU A 70 27.76 9.57 -1.42
CA LEU A 70 27.11 9.52 -0.12
C LEU A 70 26.35 10.82 0.20
N GLN A 71 26.92 11.97 -0.15
CA GLN A 71 26.26 13.26 0.01
C GLN A 71 24.96 13.36 -0.82
N SER A 72 24.99 12.83 -2.05
CA SER A 72 23.81 12.76 -2.92
C SER A 72 22.74 11.86 -2.34
N GLU A 73 23.13 10.69 -1.83
CA GLU A 73 22.21 9.75 -1.16
C GLU A 73 21.57 10.38 0.08
N ILE A 74 22.37 11.01 0.95
CA ILE A 74 21.87 11.74 2.13
C ILE A 74 20.89 12.84 1.71
N CYS A 75 21.20 13.60 0.67
CA CYS A 75 20.33 14.65 0.16
C CYS A 75 18.97 14.09 -0.29
N LEU A 76 19.00 13.02 -1.10
CA LEU A 76 17.79 12.37 -1.63
C LEU A 76 16.92 11.79 -0.51
N LEU A 77 17.54 11.13 0.47
CA LEU A 77 16.83 10.58 1.64
C LEU A 77 16.18 11.68 2.48
N ASN A 78 16.89 12.77 2.73
CA ASN A 78 16.34 13.93 3.44
C ASN A 78 15.19 14.58 2.67
N GLN A 79 15.30 14.68 1.34
CA GLN A 79 14.21 15.17 0.50
C GLN A 79 12.97 14.27 0.63
N ARG A 80 13.15 12.94 0.49
CA ARG A 80 12.04 12.00 0.60
C ARG A 80 11.38 12.01 1.97
N SER A 81 12.16 12.13 3.05
CA SER A 81 11.64 12.30 4.41
C SER A 81 10.72 13.52 4.50
N LYS A 82 11.19 14.68 4.00
CA LYS A 82 10.38 15.91 4.01
C LYS A 82 9.11 15.81 3.16
N GLU A 83 9.13 15.05 2.08
CA GLU A 83 7.94 14.79 1.26
C GLU A 83 6.92 13.95 2.04
N LEU A 84 7.36 12.91 2.74
CA LEU A 84 6.51 12.08 3.59
C LEU A 84 5.93 12.87 4.77
N ASP A 85 6.75 13.71 5.41
CA ASP A 85 6.28 14.58 6.50
C ASP A 85 5.15 15.49 6.01
N LYS A 86 5.29 16.07 4.81
CA LYS A 86 4.23 16.87 4.18
C LYS A 86 2.98 16.06 3.85
N GLU A 87 3.14 14.84 3.35
CA GLU A 87 2.01 13.94 3.06
C GLU A 87 1.22 13.59 4.32
N LEU A 88 1.90 13.45 5.46
CA LEU A 88 1.28 13.27 6.77
C LEU A 88 0.63 14.54 7.34
N GLU A 89 1.18 15.72 7.05
CA GLU A 89 0.62 17.01 7.45
C GLU A 89 -0.62 17.42 6.65
N LEU A 90 -0.83 16.81 5.47
CA LEU A 90 -2.04 17.05 4.71
C LEU A 90 -3.24 16.63 5.58
N PRO A 91 -4.17 17.56 5.89
CA PRO A 91 -5.41 17.16 6.51
C PRO A 91 -6.05 16.09 5.64
N ILE A 92 -6.61 15.06 6.26
CA ILE A 92 -7.42 14.04 5.59
C ILE A 92 -8.61 14.79 4.98
N CYS A 93 -8.43 15.32 3.77
CA CYS A 93 -9.44 16.07 3.05
C CYS A 93 -10.49 15.05 2.62
N GLU A 94 -11.62 15.10 3.31
CA GLU A 94 -12.69 14.10 3.34
C GLU A 94 -12.23 12.79 4.03
N PRO A 95 -13.04 12.19 4.93
CA PRO A 95 -12.80 10.84 5.37
C PRO A 95 -12.83 9.96 4.13
N GLN A 96 -11.64 9.67 3.61
CA GLN A 96 -11.49 8.83 2.45
C GLN A 96 -11.98 7.47 2.92
N ARG A 97 -13.21 7.11 2.52
CA ARG A 97 -13.86 5.85 2.87
C ARG A 97 -12.81 4.77 2.73
N THR A 98 -12.37 4.26 3.86
CA THR A 98 -11.35 3.26 3.90
C THR A 98 -11.97 1.94 3.48
N TYR A 99 -11.12 1.00 3.07
CA TYR A 99 -11.55 -0.37 2.84
C TYR A 99 -12.35 -0.95 4.02
N TYR A 100 -11.99 -0.58 5.25
CA TYR A 100 -12.69 -1.01 6.46
C TYR A 100 -14.09 -0.41 6.58
N ASP A 101 -14.26 0.87 6.23
CA ASP A 101 -15.57 1.55 6.25
C ASP A 101 -16.54 0.94 5.23
N GLU A 102 -16.05 0.58 4.04
CA GLU A 102 -16.86 -0.09 3.02
C GLU A 102 -17.23 -1.53 3.43
N ALA A 103 -16.28 -2.27 4.01
CA ALA A 103 -16.52 -3.62 4.49
C ALA A 103 -17.59 -3.67 5.59
N GLU A 104 -17.52 -2.76 6.57
CA GLU A 104 -18.52 -2.65 7.63
C GLU A 104 -19.90 -2.32 7.07
N GLN A 105 -19.98 -1.36 6.13
CA GLN A 105 -21.26 -0.99 5.54
C GLN A 105 -21.90 -2.16 4.77
N LEU A 106 -21.11 -2.90 3.99
CA LEU A 106 -21.58 -4.06 3.26
C LEU A 106 -22.06 -5.16 4.21
N GLU A 107 -21.36 -5.40 5.32
CA GLU A 107 -21.79 -6.37 6.32
C GLU A 107 -23.16 -6.00 6.90
N GLN A 108 -23.35 -4.74 7.29
CA GLN A 108 -24.65 -4.24 7.79
C GLN A 108 -25.76 -4.39 6.74
N GLU A 109 -25.50 -4.02 5.48
CA GLU A 109 -26.49 -4.17 4.40
C GLU A 109 -26.85 -5.64 4.18
N THR A 110 -25.86 -6.54 4.21
CA THR A 110 -26.12 -7.99 4.04
C THR A 110 -26.98 -8.54 5.17
N GLU A 111 -26.79 -8.08 6.40
CA GLU A 111 -27.60 -8.48 7.55
C GLU A 111 -29.04 -7.96 7.41
N GLN A 112 -29.21 -6.70 7.04
CA GLN A 112 -30.53 -6.10 6.79
C GLN A 112 -31.29 -6.82 5.67
N LEU A 113 -30.60 -7.16 4.57
CA LEU A 113 -31.16 -7.93 3.46
C LEU A 113 -31.59 -9.33 3.90
N LYS A 114 -30.81 -10.01 4.75
CA LYS A 114 -31.18 -11.33 5.31
C LYS A 114 -32.45 -11.22 6.14
N LEU A 115 -32.55 -10.24 7.03
CA LEU A 115 -33.72 -10.01 7.86
C LEU A 115 -34.97 -9.71 7.02
N LEU A 116 -34.84 -8.84 6.00
CA LEU A 116 -35.94 -8.52 5.10
C LEU A 116 -36.42 -9.77 4.34
N ARG A 117 -35.49 -10.56 3.82
CA ARG A 117 -35.81 -11.83 3.13
C ARG A 117 -36.58 -12.79 4.04
N GLU A 118 -36.17 -12.92 5.29
CA GLU A 118 -36.86 -13.79 6.26
C GLU A 118 -38.27 -13.28 6.58
N SER A 119 -38.43 -11.97 6.79
CA SER A 119 -39.74 -11.34 6.98
C SER A 119 -40.68 -11.60 5.81
N LEU A 120 -40.22 -11.35 4.57
CA LEU A 120 -41.02 -11.59 3.36
C LEU A 120 -41.39 -13.07 3.20
N LYS A 121 -40.46 -13.98 3.53
CA LYS A 121 -40.73 -15.43 3.51
C LYS A 121 -41.82 -15.82 4.51
N GLN A 122 -41.80 -15.24 5.71
CA GLN A 122 -42.85 -15.47 6.71
C GLN A 122 -44.21 -14.93 6.24
N GLN A 123 -44.25 -13.72 5.66
CA GLN A 123 -45.48 -13.14 5.10
C GLN A 123 -46.08 -14.02 4.00
N LEU A 124 -45.25 -14.54 3.08
CA LEU A 124 -45.70 -15.46 2.03
C LEU A 124 -46.25 -16.77 2.60
N GLN A 125 -45.63 -17.32 3.66
CA GLN A 125 -46.14 -18.53 4.30
C GLN A 125 -47.52 -18.31 4.93
N LEU A 126 -47.76 -17.14 5.56
CA LEU A 126 -49.06 -16.80 6.12
C LEU A 126 -50.14 -16.68 5.04
N LEU A 127 -49.84 -15.98 3.94
CA LEU A 127 -50.75 -15.87 2.79
C LEU A 127 -51.09 -17.23 2.18
N LYS A 128 -50.09 -18.10 2.00
CA LYS A 128 -50.31 -19.47 1.48
C LYS A 128 -51.18 -20.31 2.41
N LYS A 129 -51.03 -20.18 3.73
CA LYS A 129 -51.89 -20.85 4.72
C LYS A 129 -53.33 -20.30 4.67
N GLN A 130 -53.48 -19.00 4.44
CA GLN A 130 -54.79 -18.34 4.37
C GLN A 130 -55.54 -18.61 3.05
N GLN A 131 -54.85 -18.97 1.96
CA GLN A 131 -55.50 -19.41 0.71
C GLN A 131 -56.01 -20.86 0.74
N HIS A 132 -55.76 -21.63 1.81
CA HIS A 132 -56.27 -23.00 1.96
C HIS A 132 -57.42 -23.15 2.98
N PRO A 133 -58.58 -22.46 2.79
CA PRO A 133 -59.84 -23.00 3.25
C PRO A 133 -60.79 -23.24 2.07
N ALA A 134 -61.15 -24.52 1.89
CA ALA A 134 -62.31 -25.04 1.14
C ALA A 134 -62.43 -24.69 -0.36
N HIS A 135 -61.82 -25.51 -1.23
CA HIS A 135 -62.42 -25.81 -2.54
C HIS A 135 -62.68 -27.32 -2.63
N ASN A 136 -63.80 -27.74 -2.04
CA ASN A 136 -64.37 -29.07 -2.22
C ASN A 136 -65.79 -28.90 -2.80
N GLN A 137 -66.00 -29.52 -3.96
CA GLN A 137 -67.26 -29.81 -4.68
C GLN A 137 -67.78 -28.84 -5.78
N HIS A 138 -68.19 -29.50 -6.88
CA HIS A 138 -68.88 -29.09 -8.13
C HIS A 138 -67.97 -28.65 -9.28
N GLY A 139 -67.99 -29.24 -10.49
CA GLY A 139 -68.78 -30.29 -11.11
C GLY A 139 -68.58 -30.23 -12.64
N SER A 140 -68.49 -31.40 -13.30
CA SER A 140 -68.78 -31.70 -14.72
C SER A 140 -68.04 -30.99 -15.89
N GLN A 141 -67.37 -31.82 -16.68
CA GLN A 141 -66.89 -31.67 -18.09
C GLN A 141 -68.04 -31.47 -19.13
N PRO A 142 -67.81 -31.34 -20.47
CA PRO A 142 -66.58 -31.07 -21.25
C PRO A 142 -66.75 -30.02 -22.39
N GLY A 143 -65.66 -29.60 -23.07
CA GLY A 143 -65.79 -28.87 -24.34
C GLY A 143 -64.51 -28.36 -25.00
N SER A 144 -64.04 -29.13 -26.00
CA SER A 144 -63.35 -28.68 -27.23
C SER A 144 -61.88 -28.18 -27.19
N GLN A 145 -60.99 -29.06 -27.65
CA GLN A 145 -59.71 -28.76 -28.33
C GLN A 145 -59.92 -28.98 -29.85
N PRO A 146 -59.12 -28.41 -30.78
CA PRO A 146 -57.72 -28.83 -30.92
C PRO A 146 -56.72 -27.73 -31.36
N GLY A 147 -55.43 -27.97 -31.13
CA GLY A 147 -54.38 -27.42 -32.00
C GLY A 147 -53.06 -27.01 -31.35
N SER A 148 -52.07 -27.91 -31.42
CA SER A 148 -50.64 -27.63 -31.61
C SER A 148 -49.74 -27.38 -30.38
N GLN A 149 -48.95 -28.40 -30.05
CA GLN A 149 -47.65 -28.37 -29.35
C GLN A 149 -46.56 -28.78 -30.37
N PRO A 150 -45.23 -28.71 -30.11
CA PRO A 150 -44.52 -28.29 -28.88
C PRO A 150 -43.29 -27.37 -29.12
N GLY A 151 -42.70 -26.81 -28.06
CA GLY A 151 -41.33 -26.27 -28.16
C GLY A 151 -40.85 -25.35 -27.04
N SER A 152 -40.05 -25.94 -26.15
CA SER A 152 -38.92 -25.36 -25.40
C SER A 152 -39.14 -24.18 -24.44
N GLY A 153 -38.88 -24.43 -23.16
CA GLY A 153 -38.76 -23.41 -22.13
C GLY A 153 -37.61 -22.44 -22.39
N SER A 154 -37.82 -21.20 -22.00
CA SER A 154 -36.78 -20.23 -21.69
C SER A 154 -37.38 -19.26 -20.68
N GLY A 155 -36.69 -19.05 -19.57
CA GLY A 155 -37.17 -18.23 -18.46
C GLY A 155 -37.49 -16.81 -18.90
N ASN A 156 -38.70 -16.35 -18.59
CA ASN A 156 -39.01 -14.93 -18.60
C ASN A 156 -38.43 -14.34 -17.31
N GLU A 157 -37.18 -13.89 -17.40
CA GLU A 157 -36.63 -12.90 -16.49
C GLU A 157 -37.17 -11.52 -16.92
N ASP A 158 -38.37 -11.20 -16.43
CA ASP A 158 -39.01 -9.91 -16.66
C ASP A 158 -38.34 -8.86 -15.77
N TRP A 159 -37.17 -8.37 -16.19
CA TRP A 159 -36.45 -7.30 -15.51
C TRP A 159 -37.14 -5.96 -15.77
N VAL A 160 -37.95 -5.51 -14.82
CA VAL A 160 -38.57 -4.18 -14.84
C VAL A 160 -37.50 -3.11 -14.53
N MET A 161 -37.18 -2.29 -15.53
CA MET A 161 -36.21 -1.20 -15.41
C MET A 161 -36.85 -0.02 -14.63
N VAL A 162 -36.39 0.22 -13.40
CA VAL A 162 -36.80 1.38 -12.60
C VAL A 162 -35.86 2.54 -12.89
N SER A 163 -36.38 3.58 -13.55
CA SER A 163 -35.63 4.81 -13.80
C SER A 163 -35.49 5.63 -12.52
N MET A 164 -34.27 6.03 -12.18
CA MET A 164 -34.01 6.91 -11.03
C MET A 164 -34.26 8.39 -11.38
N PRO A 165 -34.82 9.18 -10.45
CA PRO A 165 -35.05 10.60 -10.65
C PRO A 165 -33.75 11.39 -10.68
N ARG A 166 -33.77 12.48 -11.44
CA ARG A 166 -32.65 13.34 -11.80
C ARG A 166 -32.43 14.46 -10.79
#